data_AF-A0A3D1INE1-F1
#
_entry.id   AF-A0A3D1INE1-F1
#
_cell.length_a   1.000
_cell.length_b   1.000
_cell.length_c   1.000
_cell.angle_alpha   90.00
_cell.angle_beta   90.00
_cell.angle_gamma   90.00
#
_symmetry.space_group_name_H-M   'P 1'
#
loop_
_entity.id
_entity.type
_entity.pdbx_description
1 polymer ?
#
loop_
_entity_poly.entity_id
_entity_poly.type
_entity_poly.pdbx_seq_one_letter_code
_entity_poly.pdbx_strand_id
1 'polypeptide(L)'
;MTGIQFITRVNLGVSEVSLREYTGILKTLTQKRKSLAAAKNKLEQEKKKKIGSVNVTQAELSGPRVFARVSRRSFGAGSMRPDRTLATAPEGQRLGLLTHPSWLVSHSDAMDNHAILRGRWVRERLLGGGIPDIPITVDAMLPDEPNTTLRHRMRVTREAYCWTCHEKMDPLGLPFEMYNHAGLFRSTEQDKPVDTSGEIINSGDPELDGPVKNALEMIDKLAKSDHVEQVFVRHAFRFWMGRNETINDGPVLQDAYRAYRENGSMKALITSLVTSDAFLYRKVER
;
A
#
# COMPACT_ATOMS: atom_id res chain seq x y z
N MET A 1 -15.36 -42.40 61.64
CA MET A 1 -15.31 -41.80 60.29
C MET A 1 -15.97 -40.44 60.37
N THR A 2 -15.27 -39.44 59.84
CA THR A 2 -15.29 -38.02 60.21
C THR A 2 -16.67 -37.34 60.13
N GLY A 3 -17.26 -37.10 61.31
CA GLY A 3 -18.47 -36.30 61.51
C GLY A 3 -18.13 -34.85 61.84
N ILE A 4 -18.87 -33.95 61.21
CA ILE A 4 -18.79 -32.50 61.27
C ILE A 4 -18.93 -31.98 62.71
N GLN A 5 -17.96 -31.18 63.18
CA GLN A 5 -18.16 -30.26 64.30
C GLN A 5 -18.09 -28.83 63.77
N PHE A 6 -19.23 -28.15 63.76
CA PHE A 6 -19.34 -26.71 63.57
C PHE A 6 -18.62 -26.00 64.72
N ILE A 7 -17.52 -25.31 64.41
CA ILE A 7 -16.87 -24.43 65.36
C ILE A 7 -17.69 -23.14 65.48
N THR A 8 -17.92 -22.84 66.74
CA THR A 8 -18.55 -21.69 67.38
C THR A 8 -18.19 -20.32 66.78
N ARG A 9 -19.20 -19.44 66.86
CA ARG A 9 -19.16 -17.98 66.70
C ARG A 9 -17.79 -17.36 67.02
N VAL A 10 -17.09 -16.88 65.99
CA VAL A 10 -16.08 -15.84 66.15
C VAL A 10 -16.79 -14.49 65.97
N ASN A 11 -16.88 -13.78 67.10
CA ASN A 11 -17.41 -12.44 67.21
C ASN A 11 -16.40 -11.47 66.60
N LEU A 12 -16.48 -11.22 65.29
CA LEU A 12 -15.76 -10.11 64.66
C LEU A 12 -16.51 -8.82 65.03
N GLY A 13 -16.04 -8.17 66.08
CA GLY A 13 -16.43 -6.80 66.41
C GLY A 13 -16.02 -5.87 65.28
N VAL A 14 -16.92 -5.66 64.33
CA VAL A 14 -16.78 -4.62 63.32
C VAL A 14 -17.10 -3.31 64.03
N SER A 15 -16.09 -2.48 64.27
CA SER A 15 -16.30 -1.14 64.81
C SER A 15 -17.29 -0.37 63.93
N GLU A 16 -18.15 0.46 64.51
CA GLU A 16 -19.09 1.31 63.75
C GLU A 16 -18.37 2.16 62.68
N VAL A 17 -17.09 2.47 62.92
CA VAL A 17 -16.20 3.18 61.99
C VAL A 17 -15.95 2.37 60.72
N SER A 18 -15.64 1.07 60.84
CA SER A 18 -15.44 0.16 59.70
C SER A 18 -16.73 -0.02 58.90
N LEU A 19 -17.90 -0.19 59.53
CA LEU A 19 -19.19 -0.29 58.81
C LEU A 19 -19.54 0.99 58.03
N ARG A 20 -19.18 2.18 58.56
CA ARG A 20 -19.36 3.46 57.86
C ARG A 20 -18.41 3.62 56.66
N GLU A 21 -17.19 3.12 56.76
CA GLU A 21 -16.23 3.12 55.63
C GLU A 21 -16.68 2.16 54.51
N TYR A 22 -17.09 0.94 54.85
CA TYR A 22 -17.60 -0.03 53.85
C TYR A 22 -18.87 0.47 53.15
N THR A 23 -19.79 1.12 53.88
CA THR A 23 -20.99 1.72 53.29
C THR A 23 -20.66 2.95 52.42
N GLY A 24 -19.64 3.73 52.78
CA GLY A 24 -19.09 4.81 51.95
C GLY A 24 -18.51 4.31 50.62
N ILE A 25 -17.71 3.24 50.67
CA ILE A 25 -17.10 2.59 49.51
C ILE A 25 -18.16 1.97 48.60
N LEU A 26 -19.18 1.31 49.17
CA LEU A 26 -20.32 0.76 48.44
C LEU A 26 -21.09 1.87 47.69
N LYS A 27 -21.34 3.01 48.34
CA LYS A 27 -21.98 4.18 47.68
C LYS A 27 -21.14 4.69 46.52
N THR A 28 -19.82 4.80 46.68
CA THR A 28 -18.93 5.26 45.60
C THR A 28 -18.87 4.26 44.44
N LEU A 29 -18.80 2.96 44.71
CA LEU A 29 -18.83 1.91 43.67
C LEU A 29 -20.15 1.92 42.90
N THR A 30 -21.26 2.11 43.60
CA THR A 30 -22.60 2.18 42.97
C THR A 30 -22.70 3.41 42.06
N GLN A 31 -22.17 4.55 42.52
CA GLN A 31 -22.12 5.78 41.72
C GLN A 31 -21.20 5.63 40.50
N LYS A 32 -20.02 5.01 40.65
CA LYS A 32 -19.11 4.71 39.53
C LYS A 32 -19.74 3.74 38.52
N ARG A 33 -20.42 2.68 38.97
CA ARG A 33 -21.15 1.76 38.08
C ARG A 33 -22.24 2.49 37.29
N LYS A 34 -23.01 3.37 37.94
CA LYS A 34 -24.03 4.18 37.27
C LYS A 34 -23.42 5.14 36.24
N SER A 35 -22.29 5.77 36.56
CA SER A 35 -21.56 6.64 35.62
C SER A 35 -20.99 5.88 34.42
N LEU A 36 -20.49 4.65 34.63
CA LEU A 36 -19.96 3.81 33.57
C LEU A 36 -21.07 3.28 32.65
N ALA A 37 -22.23 2.92 33.20
CA ALA A 37 -23.40 2.57 32.42
C ALA A 37 -23.90 3.76 31.57
N ALA A 38 -23.93 4.97 32.15
CA ALA A 38 -24.29 6.18 31.42
C ALA A 38 -23.28 6.50 30.30
N ALA A 39 -21.98 6.36 30.56
CA ALA A 39 -20.94 6.56 29.55
C ALA A 39 -21.04 5.54 28.40
N LYS A 40 -21.30 4.25 28.71
CA LYS A 40 -21.54 3.21 27.69
C LYS A 40 -22.76 3.53 26.83
N ASN A 41 -23.87 3.97 27.44
CA ASN A 41 -25.07 4.34 26.71
C ASN A 41 -24.86 5.58 25.82
N LYS A 42 -24.06 6.55 26.28
CA LYS A 42 -23.70 7.73 25.49
C LYS A 42 -22.82 7.34 24.29
N LEU A 43 -21.88 6.42 24.48
CA LEU A 43 -21.00 5.91 23.42
C LEU A 43 -21.77 5.06 22.38
N GLU A 44 -22.74 4.28 22.83
CA GLU A 44 -23.72 3.59 21.97
C GLU A 44 -24.58 4.57 21.16
N GLN A 45 -25.06 5.64 21.78
CA GLN A 45 -25.84 6.69 21.10
C GLN A 45 -24.99 7.48 20.10
N GLU A 46 -23.72 7.77 20.41
CA GLU A 46 -22.81 8.43 19.48
C GLU A 46 -22.44 7.52 18.29
N LYS A 47 -22.28 6.21 18.49
CA LYS A 47 -22.16 5.23 17.39
C LYS A 47 -23.41 5.16 16.51
N LYS A 48 -24.61 5.33 17.10
CA LYS A 48 -25.90 5.35 16.39
C LYS A 48 -26.19 6.69 15.70
N LYS A 49 -25.57 7.78 16.15
CA LYS A 49 -25.61 9.08 15.46
C LYS A 49 -24.86 8.90 14.14
N LYS A 50 -25.62 8.71 13.06
CA LYS A 50 -25.09 8.80 11.69
C LYS A 50 -24.29 10.09 11.59
N ILE A 51 -22.98 9.95 11.48
CA ILE A 51 -22.09 11.02 11.04
C ILE A 51 -22.74 11.55 9.76
N GLY A 52 -23.07 12.85 9.77
CA GLY A 52 -23.80 13.50 8.69
C GLY A 52 -23.27 13.03 7.35
N SER A 53 -24.08 12.26 6.64
CA SER A 53 -23.77 11.86 5.28
C SER A 53 -23.69 13.16 4.50
N VAL A 54 -22.49 13.52 4.06
CA VAL A 54 -22.38 14.16 2.75
C VAL A 54 -23.29 13.33 1.84
N ASN A 55 -24.25 13.97 1.17
CA ASN A 55 -25.20 13.31 0.26
C ASN A 55 -24.41 12.65 -0.89
N VAL A 56 -23.79 11.51 -0.60
CA VAL A 56 -23.11 10.67 -1.57
C VAL A 56 -24.07 9.52 -1.79
N THR A 57 -24.83 9.62 -2.88
CA THR A 57 -25.60 8.50 -3.39
C THR A 57 -24.64 7.34 -3.59
N GLN A 58 -24.81 6.27 -2.82
CA GLN A 58 -24.02 5.06 -3.00
C GLN A 58 -24.36 4.50 -4.39
N ALA A 59 -23.40 4.53 -5.31
CA ALA A 59 -23.61 3.98 -6.64
C ALA A 59 -23.65 2.45 -6.53
N GLU A 60 -24.81 1.85 -6.79
CA GLU A 60 -24.90 0.42 -7.03
C GLU A 60 -24.37 0.12 -8.43
N LEU A 61 -23.10 -0.31 -8.48
CA LEU A 61 -22.47 -0.74 -9.72
C LEU A 61 -22.94 -2.16 -10.03
N SER A 62 -23.82 -2.31 -11.02
CA SER A 62 -24.23 -3.60 -11.59
C SER A 62 -23.63 -3.80 -12.98
N GLY A 63 -23.42 -5.06 -13.36
CA GLY A 63 -22.82 -5.45 -14.65
C GLY A 63 -21.51 -6.24 -14.49
N PRO A 64 -20.97 -6.77 -15.60
CA PRO A 64 -19.69 -7.47 -15.59
C PRO A 64 -18.59 -6.53 -15.07
N ARG A 65 -17.73 -7.03 -14.18
CA ARG A 65 -16.61 -6.24 -13.66
C ARG A 65 -15.64 -5.94 -14.80
N VAL A 66 -15.56 -4.67 -15.19
CA VAL A 66 -14.59 -4.20 -16.18
C VAL A 66 -13.45 -3.52 -15.44
N PHE A 67 -12.29 -4.16 -15.40
CA PHE A 67 -11.10 -3.64 -14.74
C PHE A 67 -10.34 -2.74 -15.72
N ALA A 68 -10.41 -1.43 -15.47
CA ALA A 68 -9.75 -0.32 -16.19
C ALA A 68 -10.42 0.18 -17.49
N ARG A 69 -10.99 1.39 -17.42
CA ARG A 69 -11.37 2.18 -18.60
C ARG A 69 -10.18 3.04 -19.03
N VAL A 70 -9.30 2.48 -19.84
CA VAL A 70 -8.35 3.31 -20.61
C VAL A 70 -8.89 3.39 -22.02
N SER A 71 -9.32 4.60 -22.40
CA SER A 71 -9.82 4.85 -23.75
C SER A 71 -8.66 4.72 -24.71
N ARG A 72 -8.68 3.69 -25.56
CA ARG A 72 -7.88 3.73 -26.79
C ARG A 72 -8.61 4.66 -27.75
N ARG A 73 -7.93 5.71 -28.23
CA ARG A 73 -8.44 6.45 -29.39
C ARG A 73 -8.15 5.61 -30.64
N SER A 74 -9.14 5.47 -31.51
CA SER A 74 -9.03 4.71 -32.76
C SER A 74 -8.24 5.42 -33.88
N PHE A 75 -7.62 6.57 -33.58
CA PHE A 75 -6.76 7.26 -34.54
C PHE A 75 -5.64 6.33 -34.99
N GLY A 76 -5.63 5.99 -36.29
CA GLY A 76 -4.60 5.16 -36.91
C GLY A 76 -5.11 3.87 -37.58
N ALA A 77 -6.35 3.45 -37.34
CA ALA A 77 -6.95 2.28 -38.02
C ALA A 77 -7.97 2.68 -39.12
N GLY A 78 -7.86 3.88 -39.68
CA GLY A 78 -8.78 4.39 -40.72
C GLY A 78 -10.14 4.87 -40.20
N SER A 79 -10.39 4.80 -38.89
CA SER A 79 -11.59 5.37 -38.26
C SER A 79 -11.33 6.79 -37.77
N MET A 80 -12.05 7.78 -38.31
CA MET A 80 -12.12 9.15 -37.80
C MET A 80 -13.17 9.32 -36.68
N ARG A 81 -13.76 8.22 -36.21
CA ARG A 81 -14.78 8.28 -35.16
C ARG A 81 -14.09 8.34 -33.80
N PRO A 82 -14.55 9.18 -32.84
CA PRO A 82 -13.96 9.27 -31.52
C PRO A 82 -14.40 8.11 -30.61
N ASP A 83 -14.54 6.90 -31.16
CA ASP A 83 -14.96 5.74 -30.39
C ASP A 83 -13.87 5.40 -29.36
N ARG A 84 -14.30 5.28 -28.10
CA ARG A 84 -13.43 4.88 -27.00
C ARG A 84 -13.52 3.38 -26.86
N THR A 85 -12.56 2.66 -27.44
CA THR A 85 -12.45 1.21 -27.21
C THR A 85 -11.85 0.97 -25.83
N LEU A 86 -12.46 0.06 -25.06
CA LEU A 86 -11.92 -0.37 -23.78
C LEU A 86 -10.72 -1.28 -24.02
N ALA A 87 -9.61 -1.02 -23.31
CA ALA A 87 -8.47 -1.94 -23.30
C ALA A 87 -8.83 -3.20 -22.50
N THR A 88 -8.98 -4.34 -23.18
CA THR A 88 -9.14 -5.64 -22.54
C THR A 88 -7.78 -6.33 -22.40
N ALA A 89 -7.68 -7.26 -21.45
CA ALA A 89 -6.56 -8.18 -21.32
C ALA A 89 -7.12 -9.58 -21.06
N PRO A 90 -6.41 -10.66 -21.44
CA PRO A 90 -6.84 -12.01 -21.11
C PRO A 90 -7.02 -12.19 -19.60
N GLU A 91 -7.85 -13.15 -19.22
CA GLU A 91 -8.03 -13.49 -17.81
C GLU A 91 -6.68 -13.79 -17.13
N GLY A 92 -6.50 -13.30 -15.90
CA GLY A 92 -5.25 -13.41 -15.16
C GLY A 92 -4.16 -12.41 -15.54
N GLN A 93 -4.29 -11.65 -16.64
CA GLN A 93 -3.27 -10.67 -17.08
C GLN A 93 -3.43 -9.28 -16.43
N ARG A 94 -4.21 -9.18 -15.36
CA ARG A 94 -4.39 -7.97 -14.55
C ARG A 94 -4.30 -8.34 -13.08
N LEU A 95 -3.39 -7.69 -12.37
CA LEU A 95 -3.16 -7.81 -10.93
C LEU A 95 -2.81 -6.44 -10.34
N GLY A 96 -3.73 -5.84 -9.58
CA GLY A 96 -3.50 -4.60 -8.85
C GLY A 96 -3.11 -3.39 -9.68
N LEU A 97 -2.43 -2.43 -9.04
CA LEU A 97 -2.09 -1.12 -9.62
C LEU A 97 -1.00 -1.21 -10.70
N LEU A 98 0.02 -2.06 -10.53
CA LEU A 98 1.19 -2.09 -11.43
C LEU A 98 0.87 -2.69 -12.80
N THR A 99 -0.28 -3.34 -12.96
CA THR A 99 -0.80 -3.81 -14.26
C THR A 99 -1.92 -2.91 -14.78
N HIS A 100 -2.29 -1.85 -14.05
CA HIS A 100 -3.31 -0.91 -14.49
C HIS A 100 -2.77 -0.05 -15.63
N PRO A 101 -3.50 0.12 -16.76
CA PRO A 101 -2.92 0.81 -17.91
C PRO A 101 -2.55 2.28 -17.63
N SER A 102 -3.25 2.97 -16.72
CA SER A 102 -2.85 4.33 -16.29
C SER A 102 -1.46 4.38 -15.65
N TRP A 103 -1.10 3.38 -14.84
CA TRP A 103 0.24 3.30 -14.24
C TRP A 103 1.28 2.92 -15.30
N LEU A 104 0.94 1.98 -16.18
CA LEU A 104 1.83 1.54 -17.25
C LEU A 104 2.15 2.69 -18.21
N VAL A 105 1.14 3.46 -18.61
CA VAL A 105 1.28 4.65 -19.48
C VAL A 105 2.04 5.77 -18.76
N SER A 106 1.78 6.03 -17.48
CA SER A 106 2.50 7.09 -16.75
C SER A 106 3.98 6.80 -16.55
N HIS A 107 4.41 5.55 -16.73
CA HIS A 107 5.80 5.10 -16.67
C HIS A 107 6.26 4.54 -18.03
N SER A 108 5.81 5.18 -19.12
CA SER A 108 6.25 4.93 -20.49
C SER A 108 6.53 6.26 -21.18
N ASP A 109 7.26 6.21 -22.29
CA ASP A 109 7.36 7.33 -23.22
C ASP A 109 6.11 7.37 -24.13
N ALA A 110 5.96 8.43 -24.92
CA ALA A 110 4.96 8.51 -25.97
C ALA A 110 5.12 7.42 -27.04
N MET A 111 6.37 7.02 -27.36
CA MET A 111 6.66 6.07 -28.44
C MET A 111 6.98 4.67 -27.93
N ASP A 112 7.61 4.56 -26.77
CA ASP A 112 8.19 3.30 -26.27
C ASP A 112 7.80 2.99 -24.83
N ASN A 113 7.78 1.70 -24.49
CA ASN A 113 7.65 1.29 -23.09
C ASN A 113 8.97 1.60 -22.38
N HIS A 114 8.92 1.88 -21.08
CA HIS A 114 10.12 2.27 -20.35
C HIS A 114 10.36 1.36 -19.14
N ALA A 115 11.03 0.22 -19.36
CA ALA A 115 11.35 -0.73 -18.30
C ALA A 115 12.15 -0.07 -17.15
N ILE A 116 13.14 0.76 -17.47
CA ILE A 116 14.00 1.44 -16.48
C ILE A 116 13.15 2.30 -15.52
N LEU A 117 12.23 3.12 -16.02
CA LEU A 117 11.37 3.97 -15.18
C LEU A 117 10.38 3.16 -14.33
N ARG A 118 9.82 2.08 -14.89
CA ARG A 118 8.95 1.16 -14.14
C ARG A 118 9.73 0.50 -12.99
N GLY A 119 10.96 0.06 -13.26
CA GLY A 119 11.85 -0.54 -12.27
C GLY A 119 12.31 0.46 -11.19
N ARG A 120 12.67 1.69 -11.59
CA ARG A 120 12.95 2.80 -10.68
C ARG A 120 11.78 3.04 -9.73
N TRP A 121 10.56 3.08 -10.26
CA TRP A 121 9.37 3.27 -9.44
C TRP A 121 9.20 2.16 -8.40
N VAL A 122 9.38 0.89 -8.79
CA VAL A 122 9.31 -0.25 -7.85
C VAL A 122 10.38 -0.13 -6.76
N ARG A 123 11.62 0.20 -7.14
CA ARG A 123 12.73 0.42 -6.21
C ARG A 123 12.41 1.49 -5.16
N GLU A 124 11.94 2.65 -5.60
CA GLU A 124 11.74 3.82 -4.74
C GLU A 124 10.44 3.74 -3.93
N ARG A 125 9.38 3.21 -4.53
CA ARG A 125 8.02 3.26 -3.95
C ARG A 125 7.61 2.00 -3.22
N LEU A 126 8.19 0.84 -3.54
CA LEU A 126 7.85 -0.43 -2.88
C LEU A 126 9.01 -1.01 -2.08
N LEU A 127 10.24 -0.98 -2.60
CA LEU A 127 11.40 -1.53 -1.89
C LEU A 127 12.08 -0.50 -0.98
N GLY A 128 11.73 0.77 -1.10
CA GLY A 128 12.22 1.84 -0.24
C GLY A 128 13.70 2.18 -0.43
N GLY A 129 14.30 1.74 -1.54
CA GLY A 129 15.67 2.08 -1.94
C GLY A 129 15.74 3.39 -2.70
N GLY A 130 16.95 3.88 -2.95
CA GLY A 130 17.21 5.08 -3.75
C GLY A 130 17.96 4.75 -5.04
N ILE A 131 17.72 5.52 -6.08
CA ILE A 131 18.51 5.54 -7.31
C ILE A 131 19.23 6.90 -7.38
N PRO A 132 20.56 6.94 -7.58
CA PRO A 132 21.27 8.19 -7.72
C PRO A 132 20.80 8.92 -8.99
N ASP A 133 20.84 10.24 -8.96
CA ASP A 133 20.56 11.04 -10.15
C ASP A 133 21.58 10.77 -11.25
N ILE A 134 21.12 10.88 -12.50
CA ILE A 134 21.96 10.68 -13.68
C ILE A 134 23.01 11.81 -13.71
N PRO A 135 24.31 11.49 -13.81
CA PRO A 135 25.34 12.51 -13.91
C PRO A 135 25.12 13.35 -15.18
N ILE A 136 25.36 14.66 -15.09
CA ILE A 136 25.13 15.62 -16.18
C ILE A 136 25.91 15.31 -17.47
N THR A 137 26.94 14.48 -17.39
CA THR A 137 27.81 14.11 -18.51
C THR A 137 27.31 12.89 -19.29
N VAL A 138 26.21 12.26 -18.86
CA VAL A 138 25.71 11.01 -19.44
C VAL A 138 24.50 11.30 -20.32
N ASP A 139 24.62 10.96 -21.61
CA ASP A 139 23.46 10.93 -22.51
C ASP A 139 22.68 9.64 -22.28
N ALA A 140 21.62 9.72 -21.47
CA ALA A 140 20.82 8.57 -21.06
C ALA A 140 19.74 8.24 -22.10
N MET A 141 20.16 7.99 -23.35
CA MET A 141 19.29 7.57 -24.45
C MET A 141 19.61 6.16 -24.90
N LEU A 142 18.56 5.38 -25.17
CA LEU A 142 18.71 4.11 -25.86
C LEU A 142 18.93 4.36 -27.37
N PRO A 143 19.67 3.48 -28.07
CA PRO A 143 19.81 3.57 -29.52
C PRO A 143 18.47 3.64 -30.23
N ASP A 144 18.39 4.51 -31.25
CA ASP A 144 17.22 4.63 -32.13
C ASP A 144 17.22 3.47 -33.14
N GLU A 145 16.64 2.35 -32.72
CA GLU A 145 16.51 1.13 -33.51
C GLU A 145 15.06 0.64 -33.48
N PRO A 146 14.11 1.34 -34.14
CA PRO A 146 12.67 1.13 -33.96
C PRO A 146 12.19 -0.29 -34.31
N ASN A 147 12.90 -0.98 -35.19
CA ASN A 147 12.59 -2.34 -35.63
C ASN A 147 13.20 -3.43 -34.73
N THR A 148 13.64 -3.07 -33.52
CA THR A 148 14.22 -3.99 -32.54
C THR A 148 13.47 -3.95 -31.22
N THR A 149 13.60 -5.01 -30.42
CA THR A 149 12.93 -5.11 -29.12
C THR A 149 13.56 -4.14 -28.10
N LEU A 150 12.79 -3.75 -27.08
CA LEU A 150 13.33 -2.91 -26.01
C LEU A 150 14.53 -3.60 -25.33
N ARG A 151 14.45 -4.90 -25.04
CA ARG A 151 15.59 -5.67 -24.52
C ARG A 151 16.86 -5.55 -25.36
N HIS A 152 16.73 -5.54 -26.68
CA HIS A 152 17.88 -5.39 -27.57
C HIS A 152 18.49 -4.00 -27.48
N ARG A 153 17.65 -2.97 -27.44
CA ARG A 153 18.07 -1.56 -27.31
C ARG A 153 18.73 -1.30 -25.95
N MET A 154 18.25 -1.95 -24.89
CA MET A 154 18.81 -1.88 -23.54
C MET A 154 20.18 -2.57 -23.39
N ARG A 155 20.77 -3.17 -24.44
CA ARG A 155 22.13 -3.75 -24.35
C ARG A 155 23.18 -2.74 -23.87
N VAL A 156 23.03 -1.46 -24.21
CA VAL A 156 23.94 -0.37 -23.80
C VAL A 156 23.91 -0.12 -22.29
N THR A 157 22.82 -0.48 -21.61
CA THR A 157 22.71 -0.32 -20.14
C THR A 157 23.59 -1.31 -19.39
N ARG A 158 24.07 -2.36 -20.06
CA ARG A 158 24.94 -3.41 -19.51
C ARG A 158 26.42 -3.06 -19.55
N GLU A 159 26.79 -1.92 -20.13
CA GLU A 159 28.16 -1.39 -20.01
C GLU A 159 28.50 -1.11 -18.54
N ALA A 160 29.75 -1.36 -18.14
CA ALA A 160 30.15 -1.34 -16.72
C ALA A 160 29.75 -0.04 -15.98
N TYR A 161 29.92 1.10 -16.66
CA TYR A 161 29.53 2.40 -16.10
C TYR A 161 28.01 2.52 -15.89
N CYS A 162 27.21 2.20 -16.92
CA CYS A 162 25.75 2.23 -16.86
C CYS A 162 25.19 1.24 -15.82
N TRP A 163 25.80 0.05 -15.73
CA TRP A 163 25.31 -1.04 -14.89
C TRP A 163 25.35 -0.70 -13.39
N THR A 164 26.21 0.24 -12.96
CA THR A 164 26.28 0.76 -11.58
C THR A 164 24.92 1.22 -11.04
N CYS A 165 24.07 1.77 -11.92
CA CYS A 165 22.72 2.23 -11.57
C CYS A 165 21.65 1.27 -12.12
N HIS A 166 21.82 0.81 -13.35
CA HIS A 166 20.85 -0.04 -14.03
C HIS A 166 20.65 -1.40 -13.36
N GLU A 167 21.69 -1.92 -12.69
CA GLU A 167 21.55 -3.13 -11.89
C GLU A 167 20.41 -3.01 -10.87
N LYS A 168 20.11 -1.81 -10.34
CA LYS A 168 19.10 -1.61 -9.30
C LYS A 168 17.68 -1.45 -9.82
N MET A 169 17.51 -1.25 -11.14
CA MET A 169 16.25 -0.88 -11.79
C MET A 169 15.82 -1.87 -12.86
N ASP A 170 16.72 -2.23 -13.77
CA ASP A 170 16.38 -3.01 -14.96
C ASP A 170 15.73 -4.36 -14.58
N PRO A 171 16.27 -5.14 -13.62
CA PRO A 171 15.66 -6.42 -13.23
C PRO A 171 14.25 -6.29 -12.64
N LEU A 172 13.94 -5.14 -12.01
CA LEU A 172 12.61 -4.83 -11.47
C LEU A 172 11.63 -4.36 -12.54
N GLY A 173 12.15 -3.75 -13.62
CA GLY A 173 11.35 -3.12 -14.67
C GLY A 173 11.03 -4.05 -15.84
N LEU A 174 11.99 -4.89 -16.22
CA LEU A 174 11.90 -5.81 -17.36
C LEU A 174 10.70 -6.77 -17.31
N PRO A 175 10.22 -7.24 -16.14
CA PRO A 175 9.02 -8.08 -16.08
C PRO A 175 7.74 -7.43 -16.59
N PHE A 176 7.69 -6.10 -16.60
CA PHE A 176 6.56 -5.33 -17.13
C PHE A 176 6.57 -5.21 -18.66
N GLU A 177 7.56 -5.75 -19.37
CA GLU A 177 7.59 -5.76 -20.83
C GLU A 177 6.42 -6.53 -21.45
N MET A 178 5.72 -7.37 -20.67
CA MET A 178 4.43 -7.96 -21.05
C MET A 178 3.33 -6.92 -21.33
N TYR A 179 3.58 -5.64 -21.04
CA TYR A 179 2.72 -4.52 -21.42
C TYR A 179 3.49 -3.47 -22.22
N ASN A 180 2.91 -3.04 -23.35
CA ASN A 180 3.49 -1.99 -24.20
C ASN A 180 3.37 -0.58 -23.58
N HIS A 181 3.81 0.45 -24.31
CA HIS A 181 3.76 1.85 -23.87
C HIS A 181 2.34 2.35 -23.57
N ALA A 182 1.34 1.83 -24.28
CA ALA A 182 -0.06 2.13 -24.08
C ALA A 182 -0.72 1.32 -22.93
N GLY A 183 0.06 0.51 -22.19
CA GLY A 183 -0.44 -0.34 -21.11
C GLY A 183 -1.28 -1.54 -21.57
N LEU A 184 -1.19 -1.89 -22.86
CA LEU A 184 -1.84 -3.04 -23.44
C LEU A 184 -0.97 -4.28 -23.26
N PHE A 185 -1.61 -5.40 -22.90
CA PHE A 185 -0.94 -6.68 -22.82
C PHE A 185 -0.41 -7.11 -24.20
N ARG A 186 0.79 -7.68 -24.23
CA ARG A 186 1.42 -8.21 -25.44
C ARG A 186 2.20 -9.49 -25.13
N SER A 187 2.21 -10.41 -26.09
CA SER A 187 3.06 -11.62 -26.08
C SER A 187 4.25 -11.49 -27.02
N THR A 188 4.20 -10.57 -27.99
CA THR A 188 5.26 -10.31 -28.95
C THR A 188 5.62 -8.81 -29.02
N GLU A 189 6.87 -8.54 -29.39
CA GLU A 189 7.40 -7.22 -29.72
C GLU A 189 8.31 -7.38 -30.93
N GLN A 190 8.08 -6.59 -31.99
CA GLN A 190 8.84 -6.70 -33.26
C GLN A 190 8.91 -8.15 -33.78
N ASP A 191 7.75 -8.82 -33.80
CA ASP A 191 7.57 -10.23 -34.21
C ASP A 191 8.38 -11.27 -33.40
N LYS A 192 9.00 -10.86 -32.29
CA LYS A 192 9.72 -11.75 -31.37
C LYS A 192 8.91 -11.95 -30.10
N PRO A 193 8.99 -13.13 -29.44
CA PRO A 193 8.40 -13.32 -28.12
C PRO A 193 8.96 -12.29 -27.13
N VAL A 194 8.07 -11.70 -26.32
CA VAL A 194 8.51 -10.83 -25.22
C VAL A 194 9.14 -11.68 -24.13
N ASP A 195 10.34 -11.31 -23.72
CA ASP A 195 10.96 -11.84 -22.52
C ASP A 195 10.45 -11.06 -21.32
N THR A 196 9.87 -11.77 -20.36
CA THR A 196 9.23 -11.19 -19.16
C THR A 196 9.99 -11.54 -17.89
N SER A 197 11.15 -12.20 -18.03
CA SER A 197 12.00 -12.54 -16.89
C SER A 197 12.57 -11.29 -16.20
N GLY A 198 12.76 -11.38 -14.90
CA GLY A 198 13.48 -10.37 -14.13
C GLY A 198 13.77 -10.87 -12.74
N GLU A 199 14.02 -9.94 -11.82
CA GLU A 199 14.51 -10.29 -10.49
C GLU A 199 14.14 -9.21 -9.47
N ILE A 200 13.76 -9.63 -8.26
CA ILE A 200 13.74 -8.74 -7.10
C ILE A 200 15.12 -8.82 -6.45
N ILE A 201 15.79 -7.68 -6.30
CA ILE A 201 17.17 -7.63 -5.82
C ILE A 201 17.35 -6.45 -4.88
N ASN A 202 18.28 -6.56 -3.94
CA ASN A 202 18.62 -5.49 -3.00
C ASN A 202 17.36 -4.95 -2.29
N SER A 203 16.38 -5.79 -2.01
CA SER A 203 15.15 -5.35 -1.34
C SER A 203 15.40 -4.97 0.12
N GLY A 204 16.49 -5.49 0.71
CA GLY A 204 16.74 -5.44 2.15
C GLY A 204 16.17 -6.67 2.89
N ASP A 205 15.48 -7.54 2.18
CA ASP A 205 14.92 -8.80 2.67
C ASP A 205 15.37 -9.96 1.76
N PRO A 206 16.35 -10.78 2.21
CA PRO A 206 16.87 -11.88 1.41
C PRO A 206 15.82 -12.93 1.01
N GLU A 207 14.70 -13.05 1.74
CA GLU A 207 13.64 -14.01 1.42
C GLU A 207 12.75 -13.51 0.27
N LEU A 208 12.70 -12.19 0.07
CA LEU A 208 11.97 -11.56 -1.04
C LEU A 208 12.79 -11.55 -2.34
N ASP A 209 14.11 -11.47 -2.23
CA ASP A 209 15.02 -11.40 -3.37
C ASP A 209 15.03 -12.71 -4.18
N GLY A 210 15.23 -12.58 -5.49
CA GLY A 210 15.38 -13.69 -6.41
C GLY A 210 14.59 -13.54 -7.73
N PRO A 211 14.74 -14.52 -8.62
CA PRO A 211 14.18 -14.45 -9.97
C PRO A 211 12.66 -14.50 -9.97
N VAL A 212 12.08 -13.87 -10.98
CA VAL A 212 10.64 -13.90 -11.29
C VAL A 212 10.42 -14.09 -12.77
N LYS A 213 9.37 -14.82 -13.13
CA LYS A 213 9.07 -15.14 -14.54
C LYS A 213 8.41 -13.98 -15.27
N ASN A 214 7.65 -13.15 -14.57
CA ASN A 214 6.88 -12.03 -15.13
C ASN A 214 6.42 -11.04 -14.04
N ALA A 215 5.79 -9.94 -14.44
CA ALA A 215 5.30 -8.92 -13.51
C ALA A 215 4.25 -9.43 -12.53
N LEU A 216 3.43 -10.43 -12.91
CA LEU A 216 2.39 -10.96 -12.01
C LEU A 216 3.01 -11.71 -10.84
N GLU A 217 4.01 -12.55 -11.10
CA GLU A 217 4.77 -13.23 -10.05
C GLU A 217 5.51 -12.23 -9.15
N MET A 218 6.11 -11.18 -9.75
CA MET A 218 6.73 -10.11 -8.97
C MET A 218 5.73 -9.42 -8.04
N ILE A 219 4.56 -9.04 -8.56
CA ILE A 219 3.53 -8.36 -7.77
C ILE A 219 3.03 -9.27 -6.64
N ASP A 220 2.84 -10.56 -6.89
CA ASP A 220 2.43 -11.52 -5.85
C ASP A 220 3.46 -11.63 -4.72
N LYS A 221 4.76 -11.71 -5.06
CA LYS A 221 5.85 -11.69 -4.07
C LYS A 221 5.88 -10.38 -3.28
N LEU A 222 5.86 -9.24 -3.98
CA LEU A 222 5.88 -7.92 -3.35
C LEU A 222 4.68 -7.70 -2.42
N ALA A 223 3.49 -8.16 -2.82
CA ALA A 223 2.27 -8.01 -2.04
C ALA A 223 2.24 -8.85 -0.75
N LYS A 224 3.09 -9.88 -0.64
CA LYS A 224 3.21 -10.74 0.55
C LYS A 224 4.33 -10.29 1.50
N SER A 225 5.13 -9.29 1.12
CA SER A 225 6.28 -8.84 1.89
C SER A 225 5.89 -7.80 2.94
N ASP A 226 6.21 -8.09 4.20
CA ASP A 226 6.08 -7.15 5.32
C ASP A 226 6.89 -5.86 5.08
N HIS A 227 8.08 -5.99 4.50
CA HIS A 227 8.93 -4.85 4.15
C HIS A 227 8.24 -3.91 3.15
N VAL A 228 7.67 -4.46 2.09
CA VAL A 228 6.96 -3.66 1.07
C VAL A 228 5.74 -2.95 1.66
N GLU A 229 4.99 -3.62 2.54
CA GLU A 229 3.86 -3.00 3.24
C GLU A 229 4.31 -1.85 4.15
N GLN A 230 5.42 -2.01 4.88
CA GLN A 230 5.97 -0.95 5.74
C GLN A 230 6.44 0.26 4.92
N VAL A 231 7.09 0.02 3.78
CA VAL A 231 7.49 1.08 2.84
C VAL A 231 6.25 1.80 2.28
N PHE A 232 5.19 1.06 1.95
CA PHE A 232 3.92 1.64 1.52
C PHE A 232 3.30 2.54 2.59
N VAL A 233 3.23 2.08 3.83
CA VAL A 233 2.73 2.88 4.98
C VAL A 233 3.56 4.15 5.17
N ARG A 234 4.88 4.06 5.02
CA ARG A 234 5.78 5.22 5.09
C ARG A 234 5.51 6.24 3.99
N HIS A 235 5.28 5.80 2.74
CA HIS A 235 4.90 6.72 1.65
C HIS A 235 3.50 7.32 1.87
N ALA A 236 2.56 6.56 2.40
CA ALA A 236 1.25 7.08 2.78
C ALA A 236 1.36 8.15 3.88
N PHE A 237 2.18 7.90 4.91
CA PHE A 237 2.49 8.90 5.94
C PHE A 237 3.02 10.19 5.30
N ARG A 238 4.06 10.10 4.45
CA ARG A 238 4.68 11.28 3.83
C ARG A 238 3.68 12.13 3.04
N PHE A 239 2.82 11.45 2.28
CA PHE A 239 1.79 12.12 1.49
C PHE A 239 0.77 12.85 2.36
N TRP A 240 0.19 12.17 3.36
CA TRP A 240 -0.89 12.74 4.18
C TRP A 240 -0.40 13.72 5.25
N MET A 241 0.83 13.56 5.73
CA MET A 241 1.45 14.49 6.68
C MET A 241 2.09 15.69 5.99
N GLY A 242 2.36 15.61 4.69
CA GLY A 242 3.05 16.67 3.94
C GLY A 242 4.51 16.88 4.34
N ARG A 243 5.14 15.88 4.97
CA ARG A 243 6.54 15.93 5.42
C ARG A 243 7.18 14.54 5.47
N ASN A 244 8.51 14.50 5.52
CA ASN A 244 9.23 13.27 5.83
C ASN A 244 9.03 12.85 7.29
N GLU A 245 9.05 11.54 7.52
CA GLU A 245 9.08 10.96 8.86
C GLU A 245 10.41 11.26 9.57
N THR A 246 10.33 11.33 10.88
CA THR A 246 11.45 11.43 11.80
C THR A 246 11.49 10.16 12.65
N ILE A 247 12.58 9.96 13.40
CA ILE A 247 12.68 8.85 14.35
C ILE A 247 11.52 8.86 15.36
N ASN A 248 11.01 10.04 15.71
CA ASN A 248 9.91 10.20 16.65
C ASN A 248 8.54 9.75 16.10
N ASP A 249 8.42 9.55 14.77
CA ASP A 249 7.18 9.09 14.13
C ASP A 249 7.06 7.56 14.14
N GLY A 250 8.05 6.84 14.67
CA GLY A 250 8.06 5.37 14.76
C GLY A 250 6.77 4.78 15.34
N PRO A 251 6.25 5.24 16.50
CA PRO A 251 4.99 4.74 17.05
C PRO A 251 3.80 4.97 16.11
N VAL A 252 3.71 6.14 15.48
CA VAL A 252 2.62 6.47 14.54
C VAL A 252 2.65 5.56 13.31
N LEU A 253 3.84 5.30 12.75
CA LEU A 253 4.02 4.39 11.63
C LEU A 253 3.66 2.95 11.99
N GLN A 254 4.03 2.49 13.20
CA GLN A 254 3.68 1.16 13.68
C GLN A 254 2.17 1.01 13.90
N ASP A 255 1.51 2.02 14.47
CA ASP A 255 0.06 2.03 14.66
C ASP A 255 -0.68 1.99 13.31
N ALA A 256 -0.24 2.82 12.37
CA ALA A 256 -0.75 2.86 11.00
C ALA A 256 -0.57 1.52 10.27
N TYR A 257 0.60 0.90 10.43
CA TYR A 257 0.88 -0.43 9.87
C TYR A 257 -0.02 -1.51 10.47
N ARG A 258 -0.21 -1.55 11.80
CA ARG A 258 -1.13 -2.50 12.43
C ARG A 258 -2.56 -2.30 11.96
N ALA A 259 -3.03 -1.05 11.88
CA ALA A 259 -4.36 -0.72 11.37
C ALA A 259 -4.55 -1.16 9.91
N TYR A 260 -3.50 -1.05 9.09
CA TYR A 260 -3.52 -1.56 7.72
C TYR A 260 -3.58 -3.09 7.68
N ARG A 261 -2.74 -3.79 8.47
CA ARG A 261 -2.62 -5.26 8.47
C ARG A 261 -3.87 -6.01 8.95
N GLU A 262 -4.71 -5.40 9.78
CA GLU A 262 -5.94 -6.07 10.25
C GLU A 262 -6.86 -6.53 9.12
N ASN A 263 -6.92 -5.79 8.00
CA ASN A 263 -7.80 -6.14 6.87
C ASN A 263 -7.36 -5.57 5.50
N GLY A 264 -6.15 -5.05 5.38
CA GLY A 264 -5.63 -4.41 4.15
C GLY A 264 -6.33 -3.10 3.79
N SER A 265 -7.06 -2.48 4.72
CA SER A 265 -7.91 -1.33 4.41
C SER A 265 -7.12 -0.03 4.33
N MET A 266 -7.10 0.58 3.15
CA MET A 266 -6.58 1.94 2.96
C MET A 266 -7.34 2.95 3.84
N LYS A 267 -8.64 2.73 4.06
CA LYS A 267 -9.43 3.60 4.95
C LYS A 267 -8.93 3.52 6.39
N ALA A 268 -8.65 2.32 6.90
CA ALA A 268 -8.14 2.13 8.26
C ALA A 268 -6.76 2.78 8.42
N LEU A 269 -5.88 2.59 7.44
CA LEU A 269 -4.57 3.25 7.37
C LEU A 269 -4.69 4.77 7.44
N ILE A 270 -5.50 5.37 6.56
CA ILE A 270 -5.68 6.82 6.53
C ILE A 270 -6.30 7.31 7.84
N THR A 271 -7.33 6.65 8.36
CA THR A 271 -7.94 7.01 9.65
C THR A 271 -6.89 7.04 10.74
N SER A 272 -6.07 5.98 10.88
CA SER A 272 -5.00 5.93 11.87
C SER A 272 -4.03 7.11 11.75
N LEU A 273 -3.61 7.44 10.53
CA LEU A 273 -2.69 8.56 10.28
C LEU A 273 -3.30 9.91 10.65
N VAL A 274 -4.52 10.22 10.18
CA VAL A 274 -5.14 11.55 10.36
C VAL A 274 -5.71 11.78 11.75
N THR A 275 -5.85 10.72 12.56
CA THR A 275 -6.22 10.83 13.99
C THR A 275 -5.01 10.75 14.92
N SER A 276 -3.79 10.64 14.40
CA SER A 276 -2.57 10.54 15.22
C SER A 276 -2.14 11.91 15.75
N ASP A 277 -1.39 11.92 16.86
CA ASP A 277 -0.82 13.14 17.42
C ASP A 277 0.09 13.87 16.43
N ALA A 278 0.77 13.12 15.56
CA ALA A 278 1.65 13.68 14.53
C ALA A 278 0.90 14.49 13.46
N PHE A 279 -0.40 14.25 13.28
CA PHE A 279 -1.27 15.03 12.38
C PHE A 279 -1.99 16.14 13.13
N LEU A 280 -2.53 15.83 14.32
CA LEU A 280 -3.39 16.75 15.07
C LEU A 280 -2.64 17.90 15.74
N TYR A 281 -1.39 17.69 16.14
CA TYR A 281 -0.63 18.68 16.90
C TYR A 281 0.57 19.18 16.12
N ARG A 282 0.69 20.51 16.02
CA ARG A 282 1.91 21.16 15.55
C ARG A 282 2.93 21.13 16.69
N LYS A 283 4.05 20.44 16.50
CA LYS A 283 5.18 20.53 17.42
C LYS A 283 5.80 21.92 17.31
N VAL A 284 5.97 22.60 18.44
CA VAL A 284 6.78 23.81 18.54
C VAL A 284 8.22 23.32 18.67
N GLU A 285 9.08 23.69 17.71
CA GLU A 285 10.52 23.46 17.84
C GLU A 285 11.00 24.18 19.12
N ARG A 286 11.64 23.44 20.01
CA ARG A 286 12.27 23.98 21.22
C ARG A 286 13.77 23.88 21.07
#